data_AF-A0A820FDA6-F1
#
_entry.id   AF-A0A820FDA6-F1
#
_cell.length_a   1.000
_cell.length_b   1.000
_cell.length_c   1.000
_cell.angle_alpha   90.00
_cell.angle_beta   90.00
_cell.angle_gamma   90.00
#
_symmetry.space_group_name_H-M   'P 1'
#
loop_
_entity.id
_entity.type
_entity.pdbx_description
1 polymer ?
#
loop_
_entity_poly.entity_id
_entity_poly.type
_entity_poly.pdbx_seq_one_letter_code
_entity_poly.pdbx_strand_id
1 'polypeptide(L)'
;AVNAHVTTKYTNGLYSYSSTFVRPNGYTKNYYFHAIKVRIFTTGLYSFTSNSTFDTYGSVHHYPVELTNPSKSMIAYNDDSGGGGLQFQINLTLQSDKTYVLLVTTYSSNVTGLFTIIVEGPTNVELIQNDYFVLESSTTTTILPRVTSAYSAILSSYSLKFSRPIIIIINTIKIGITITMIFFADDLFEYGDIPLSHN
;
A
#
# COMPACT_ATOMS: atom_id res chain seq x y z
N ALA A 1 -25.37 26.20 12.03
CA ALA A 1 -24.11 26.43 11.27
C ALA A 1 -24.00 25.30 10.26
N VAL A 2 -23.78 25.62 8.99
CA VAL A 2 -23.52 24.58 7.97
C VAL A 2 -22.16 23.99 8.32
N ASN A 3 -22.10 22.70 8.65
CA ASN A 3 -20.84 22.00 8.87
C ASN A 3 -20.03 22.10 7.57
N ALA A 4 -19.01 22.95 7.54
CA ALA A 4 -18.12 23.03 6.40
C ALA A 4 -17.35 21.71 6.33
N HIS A 5 -17.64 20.89 5.31
CA HIS A 5 -16.83 19.72 5.01
C HIS A 5 -15.51 20.18 4.40
N VAL A 6 -14.41 19.64 4.92
CA VAL A 6 -13.07 19.89 4.40
C VAL A 6 -12.69 18.76 3.46
N THR A 7 -12.04 19.11 2.35
CA THR A 7 -11.59 18.16 1.33
C THR A 7 -10.06 17.99 1.37
N THR A 8 -9.60 16.75 1.53
CA THR A 8 -8.20 16.36 1.35
C THR A 8 -8.07 15.52 0.08
N LYS A 9 -7.02 15.74 -0.72
CA LYS A 9 -6.74 14.97 -1.95
C LYS A 9 -5.40 14.25 -1.88
N TYR A 10 -5.34 13.07 -2.49
CA TYR A 10 -4.11 12.28 -2.63
C TYR A 10 -4.09 11.61 -4.01
N THR A 11 -3.00 11.75 -4.76
CA THR A 11 -2.87 11.17 -6.10
C THR A 11 -1.70 10.21 -6.14
N ASN A 12 -1.91 9.03 -6.74
CA ASN A 12 -0.85 8.06 -7.00
C ASN A 12 -1.26 7.16 -8.18
N GLY A 13 -0.56 6.05 -8.38
CA GLY A 13 -0.86 5.07 -9.41
C GLY A 13 -0.70 3.63 -8.94
N LEU A 14 -1.38 2.74 -9.66
CA LEU A 14 -1.15 1.31 -9.66
C LEU A 14 -0.26 0.99 -10.85
N TYR A 15 0.85 0.31 -10.60
CA TYR A 15 1.84 -0.03 -11.61
C TYR A 15 2.02 -1.54 -11.70
N SER A 16 2.60 -2.03 -12.80
CA SER A 16 2.87 -3.47 -12.99
C SER A 16 3.82 -4.06 -11.93
N TYR A 17 4.61 -3.19 -11.29
CA TYR A 17 5.52 -3.53 -10.19
C TYR A 17 4.92 -3.24 -8.79
N SER A 18 3.69 -2.72 -8.71
CA SER A 18 3.00 -2.60 -7.42
C SER A 18 2.84 -3.99 -6.82
N SER A 19 2.93 -4.10 -5.50
CA SER A 19 2.60 -5.36 -4.83
C SER A 19 1.18 -5.79 -5.15
N THR A 20 0.93 -7.10 -5.12
CA THR A 20 -0.40 -7.67 -5.29
C THR A 20 -0.93 -8.24 -3.98
N PHE A 21 -2.24 -8.31 -3.86
CA PHE A 21 -2.91 -8.93 -2.72
C PHE A 21 -4.20 -9.64 -3.15
N VAL A 22 -4.69 -10.53 -2.30
CA VAL A 22 -6.02 -11.11 -2.47
C VAL A 22 -7.03 -10.08 -1.98
N ARG A 23 -7.63 -9.36 -2.94
CA ARG A 23 -8.70 -8.40 -2.65
C ARG A 23 -9.84 -9.08 -1.89
N PRO A 24 -10.50 -8.39 -0.94
CA PRO A 24 -11.73 -8.91 -0.35
C PRO A 24 -12.76 -9.26 -1.43
N ASN A 25 -13.38 -10.44 -1.31
CA ASN A 25 -14.29 -11.04 -2.30
C ASN A 25 -13.69 -11.23 -3.71
N GLY A 26 -12.37 -11.09 -3.85
CA GLY A 26 -11.65 -11.43 -5.08
C GLY A 26 -11.32 -12.92 -5.13
N TYR A 27 -11.20 -13.44 -6.35
CA TYR A 27 -10.57 -14.74 -6.60
C TYR A 27 -9.04 -14.62 -6.46
N THR A 28 -8.29 -15.71 -6.64
CA THR A 28 -6.81 -15.80 -6.62
C THR A 28 -6.14 -15.07 -7.79
N LYS A 29 -6.65 -13.90 -8.19
CA LYS A 29 -6.13 -13.08 -9.28
C LYS A 29 -5.14 -12.05 -8.74
N ASN A 30 -4.26 -11.61 -9.61
CA ASN A 30 -3.26 -10.57 -9.31
C ASN A 30 -3.92 -9.18 -9.34
N TYR A 31 -4.22 -8.64 -8.17
CA TYR A 31 -4.70 -7.27 -8.01
C TYR A 31 -3.58 -6.40 -7.47
N TYR A 32 -3.06 -5.51 -8.31
CA TYR A 32 -2.15 -4.45 -7.88
C TYR A 32 -2.87 -3.55 -6.90
N PHE A 33 -2.19 -3.13 -5.84
CA PHE A 33 -2.79 -2.25 -4.85
C PHE A 33 -1.84 -1.19 -4.35
N HIS A 34 -2.43 -0.17 -3.75
CA HIS A 34 -1.75 0.92 -3.07
C HIS A 34 -2.35 1.12 -1.68
N ALA A 35 -1.51 1.14 -0.64
CA ALA A 35 -1.98 1.39 0.72
C ALA A 35 -1.68 2.81 1.17
N ILE A 36 -2.70 3.45 1.73
CA ILE A 36 -2.63 4.81 2.25
C ILE A 36 -2.97 4.74 3.73
N LYS A 37 -2.01 5.12 4.59
CA LYS A 37 -2.28 5.37 6.01
C LYS A 37 -3.09 6.66 6.12
N VAL A 38 -4.19 6.60 6.84
CA VAL A 38 -5.10 7.72 7.06
C VAL A 38 -5.12 8.04 8.54
N ARG A 39 -4.55 9.19 8.95
CA ARG A 39 -4.67 9.65 10.34
C ARG A 39 -5.86 10.59 10.48
N ILE A 40 -6.67 10.31 11.50
CA ILE A 40 -7.91 11.03 11.78
C ILE A 40 -7.71 11.92 13.01
N PHE A 41 -7.95 13.22 12.86
CA PHE A 41 -7.78 14.19 13.94
C PHE A 41 -9.11 14.57 14.62
N THR A 42 -10.25 14.23 14.03
CA THR A 42 -11.57 14.56 14.57
C THR A 42 -12.55 13.43 14.30
N THR A 43 -13.25 12.99 15.33
CA THR A 43 -14.31 11.98 15.20
C THR A 43 -15.44 12.52 14.35
N GLY A 44 -15.91 11.76 13.37
CA GLY A 44 -17.03 12.16 12.54
C GLY A 44 -17.20 11.30 11.30
N LEU A 45 -18.17 11.69 10.46
CA LEU A 45 -18.43 11.03 9.20
C LEU A 45 -17.40 11.48 8.15
N TYR A 46 -16.74 10.50 7.51
CA TYR A 46 -15.82 10.71 6.40
C TYR A 46 -16.34 10.00 5.15
N SER A 47 -16.14 10.62 3.99
CA SER A 47 -16.36 10.04 2.67
C SER A 47 -15.04 9.88 1.94
N PHE A 48 -14.74 8.67 1.49
CA PHE A 48 -13.59 8.36 0.64
C PHE A 48 -14.10 8.06 -0.76
N THR A 49 -13.70 8.85 -1.74
CA THR A 49 -14.10 8.68 -3.14
C THR A 49 -12.86 8.57 -4.02
N SER A 50 -12.84 7.64 -4.96
CA SER A 50 -11.80 7.60 -6.00
C SER A 50 -12.21 8.37 -7.25
N ASN A 51 -11.20 8.76 -8.02
CA ASN A 51 -11.34 9.29 -9.36
C ASN A 51 -10.18 8.80 -10.22
N SER A 52 -10.49 8.08 -11.29
CA SER A 52 -9.55 7.44 -12.20
C SER A 52 -10.23 7.14 -13.54
N THR A 53 -9.46 6.65 -14.50
CA THR A 53 -9.97 6.18 -15.81
C THR A 53 -10.32 4.69 -15.82
N PHE A 54 -10.23 4.01 -14.69
CA PHE A 54 -10.47 2.58 -14.57
C PHE A 54 -11.45 2.28 -13.44
N ASP A 55 -11.93 1.04 -13.42
CA ASP A 55 -12.85 0.56 -12.40
C ASP A 55 -12.09 0.28 -11.09
N THR A 56 -12.33 1.11 -10.08
CA THR A 56 -11.60 1.09 -8.81
C THR A 56 -12.33 0.29 -7.76
N TYR A 57 -11.58 -0.39 -6.91
CA TYR A 57 -12.10 -0.99 -5.69
C TYR A 57 -11.33 -0.42 -4.50
N GLY A 58 -12.06 0.00 -3.48
CA GLY A 58 -11.49 0.55 -2.24
C GLY A 58 -11.92 -0.27 -1.03
N SER A 59 -11.01 -0.43 -0.06
CA SER A 59 -11.35 -0.99 1.24
C SER A 59 -10.66 -0.23 2.38
N VAL A 60 -11.41 0.06 3.44
CA VAL A 60 -10.91 0.71 4.65
C VAL A 60 -10.72 -0.34 5.73
N HIS A 61 -9.58 -0.28 6.41
CA HIS A 61 -9.15 -1.24 7.42
C HIS A 61 -8.70 -0.57 8.71
N HIS A 62 -8.78 -1.31 9.82
CA HIS A 62 -8.03 -0.99 11.03
C HIS A 62 -6.53 -1.11 10.77
N TYR A 63 -5.74 -0.22 11.38
CA TYR A 63 -4.29 -0.33 11.38
C TYR A 63 -3.81 -1.16 12.59
N PRO A 64 -2.83 -2.07 12.44
CA PRO A 64 -2.17 -2.49 11.21
C PRO A 64 -3.00 -3.48 10.36
N VAL A 65 -2.67 -3.58 9.07
CA VAL A 65 -3.30 -4.52 8.12
C VAL A 65 -2.38 -5.70 7.86
N GLU A 66 -2.89 -6.91 8.02
CA GLU A 66 -2.25 -8.16 7.57
C GLU A 66 -2.63 -8.43 6.10
N LEU A 67 -1.71 -8.21 5.16
CA LEU A 67 -1.99 -8.39 3.71
C LEU A 67 -2.22 -9.85 3.28
N THR A 68 -1.78 -10.81 4.09
CA THR A 68 -2.07 -12.24 3.85
C THR A 68 -3.53 -12.57 4.11
N ASN A 69 -4.22 -11.76 4.92
CA ASN A 69 -5.64 -11.87 5.18
C ASN A 69 -6.27 -10.47 5.45
N PRO A 70 -6.38 -9.63 4.40
CA PRO A 70 -6.81 -8.24 4.56
C PRO A 70 -8.24 -8.16 5.11
N SER A 71 -9.07 -9.17 4.85
CA SER A 71 -10.45 -9.29 5.35
C SER A 71 -10.55 -9.23 6.88
N LYS A 72 -9.52 -9.68 7.62
CA LYS A 72 -9.51 -9.69 9.10
C LYS A 72 -9.58 -8.29 9.71
N SER A 73 -9.00 -7.29 9.04
CA SER A 73 -8.94 -5.89 9.50
C SER A 73 -9.93 -4.98 8.78
N MET A 74 -10.69 -5.51 7.81
CA MET A 74 -11.56 -4.72 6.95
C MET A 74 -12.78 -4.21 7.71
N ILE A 75 -13.07 -2.93 7.54
CA ILE A 75 -14.21 -2.23 8.14
C ILE A 75 -15.32 -2.06 7.09
N ALA A 76 -14.94 -1.60 5.90
CA ALA A 76 -15.85 -1.31 4.80
C ALA A 76 -15.13 -1.41 3.46
N TYR A 77 -15.86 -1.66 2.38
CA TYR A 77 -15.35 -1.67 1.03
C TYR A 77 -16.42 -1.23 0.04
N ASN A 78 -16.00 -0.83 -1.15
CA ASN A 78 -16.89 -0.49 -2.27
C ASN A 78 -16.11 -0.51 -3.60
N ASP A 79 -16.81 -0.75 -4.71
CA ASP A 79 -16.32 -0.63 -6.09
C ASP A 79 -17.10 0.39 -6.92
N ASP A 80 -18.44 0.39 -6.88
CA ASP A 80 -19.25 1.02 -7.94
C ASP A 80 -20.25 2.11 -7.48
N SER A 81 -20.02 2.81 -6.36
CA SER A 81 -21.00 3.81 -5.86
C SER A 81 -20.62 5.28 -6.03
N GLY A 82 -19.42 5.59 -6.50
CA GLY A 82 -18.90 6.94 -6.74
C GLY A 82 -18.81 7.32 -8.23
N GLY A 83 -18.86 8.63 -8.50
CA GLY A 83 -18.36 9.21 -9.77
C GLY A 83 -18.97 8.70 -11.08
N GLY A 84 -20.19 8.13 -11.07
CA GLY A 84 -20.82 7.56 -12.27
C GLY A 84 -20.81 6.03 -12.34
N GLY A 85 -20.38 5.35 -11.27
CA GLY A 85 -20.63 3.92 -11.06
C GLY A 85 -19.44 2.98 -11.26
N LEU A 86 -18.23 3.50 -11.48
CA LEU A 86 -16.99 2.70 -11.58
C LEU A 86 -15.92 3.17 -10.58
N GLN A 87 -16.26 4.16 -9.76
CA GLN A 87 -15.37 4.67 -8.72
C GLN A 87 -15.93 4.23 -7.38
N PHE A 88 -15.08 3.83 -6.44
CA PHE A 88 -15.57 3.50 -5.12
C PHE A 88 -15.99 4.78 -4.39
N GLN A 89 -17.03 4.66 -3.57
CA GLN A 89 -17.35 5.63 -2.53
C GLN A 89 -17.62 4.89 -1.22
N ILE A 90 -16.92 5.28 -0.16
CA ILE A 90 -17.03 4.65 1.16
C ILE A 90 -17.32 5.74 2.19
N ASN A 91 -18.49 5.65 2.82
CA ASN A 91 -18.91 6.56 3.88
C ASN A 91 -18.87 5.84 5.23
N LEU A 92 -18.11 6.36 6.20
CA LEU A 92 -18.00 5.75 7.52
C LEU A 92 -17.64 6.75 8.62
N THR A 93 -18.11 6.49 9.83
CA THR A 93 -17.73 7.27 11.01
C THR A 93 -16.39 6.80 11.54
N LEU A 94 -15.39 7.67 11.51
CA LEU A 94 -14.05 7.40 12.04
C LEU A 94 -13.83 8.11 13.37
N GLN A 95 -12.96 7.55 14.21
CA GLN A 95 -12.63 8.10 15.52
C GLN A 95 -11.35 8.94 15.45
N SER A 96 -11.29 10.05 16.18
CA SER A 96 -10.07 10.85 16.35
C SER A 96 -8.95 10.03 16.98
N ASP A 97 -7.72 10.48 16.74
CA ASP A 97 -6.48 9.88 17.25
C ASP A 97 -6.28 8.42 16.86
N LYS A 98 -6.99 7.97 15.82
CA LYS A 98 -6.82 6.65 15.21
C LYS A 98 -6.21 6.75 13.82
N THR A 99 -5.44 5.72 13.49
CA THR A 99 -4.93 5.48 12.15
C THR A 99 -5.70 4.34 11.51
N TYR A 100 -6.07 4.53 10.26
CA TYR A 100 -6.70 3.53 9.40
C TYR A 100 -5.83 3.31 8.17
N VAL A 101 -6.17 2.28 7.39
CA VAL A 101 -5.56 2.04 6.08
C VAL A 101 -6.64 2.01 5.02
N LEU A 102 -6.50 2.83 3.99
CA LEU A 102 -7.25 2.71 2.75
C LEU A 102 -6.40 1.91 1.76
N LEU A 103 -6.87 0.73 1.38
CA LEU A 103 -6.33 -0.02 0.25
C LEU A 103 -7.09 0.38 -1.00
N VAL A 104 -6.36 0.83 -2.01
CA VAL A 104 -6.87 1.17 -3.34
C VAL A 104 -6.41 0.11 -4.31
N THR A 105 -7.33 -0.46 -5.06
CA THR A 105 -7.06 -1.47 -6.09
C THR A 105 -8.09 -1.34 -7.22
N THR A 106 -8.21 -2.37 -8.04
CA THR A 106 -9.05 -2.41 -9.24
C THR A 106 -10.11 -3.49 -9.12
N TYR A 107 -11.24 -3.29 -9.80
CA TYR A 107 -12.27 -4.33 -9.92
C TYR A 107 -11.78 -5.52 -10.77
N SER A 108 -11.05 -5.24 -11.85
CA SER A 108 -10.43 -6.26 -12.70
C SER A 108 -8.94 -6.43 -12.40
N SER A 109 -8.45 -7.66 -12.43
CA SER A 109 -7.04 -7.98 -12.19
C SER A 109 -6.11 -7.45 -13.27
N ASN A 110 -4.83 -7.26 -12.94
CA ASN A 110 -3.77 -6.76 -13.84
C ASN A 110 -4.03 -5.37 -14.45
N VAL A 111 -4.93 -4.58 -13.87
CA VAL A 111 -5.19 -3.20 -14.30
C VAL A 111 -4.26 -2.24 -13.58
N THR A 112 -3.69 -1.31 -14.35
CA THR A 112 -2.77 -0.26 -13.88
C THR A 112 -3.28 1.10 -14.31
N GLY A 113 -2.79 2.17 -13.68
CA GLY A 113 -3.18 3.53 -14.01
C GLY A 113 -3.08 4.47 -12.82
N LEU A 114 -3.27 5.76 -13.10
CA LEU A 114 -3.29 6.80 -12.08
C LEU A 114 -4.67 6.94 -11.47
N PHE A 115 -4.72 7.25 -10.18
CA PHE A 115 -5.93 7.55 -9.44
C PHE A 115 -5.73 8.74 -8.50
N THR A 116 -6.83 9.40 -8.17
CA THR A 116 -6.91 10.39 -7.11
C THR A 116 -7.95 9.95 -6.08
N ILE A 117 -7.57 9.99 -4.81
CA ILE A 117 -8.48 9.83 -3.67
C ILE A 117 -8.88 11.22 -3.19
N ILE A 118 -10.18 11.38 -2.98
CA ILE A 118 -10.80 12.56 -2.42
C ILE A 118 -11.42 12.13 -1.09
N VAL A 119 -10.98 12.77 -0.01
CA VAL A 119 -11.51 12.53 1.33
C VAL A 119 -12.24 13.77 1.80
N GLU A 120 -13.51 13.62 2.13
CA GLU A 120 -14.35 14.68 2.70
C GLU A 120 -14.70 14.35 4.14
N GLY A 121 -14.58 15.31 5.05
CA GLY A 121 -14.82 15.07 6.47
C GLY A 121 -14.91 16.36 7.29
N PRO A 122 -15.07 16.24 8.62
CA PRO A 122 -15.14 17.39 9.52
C PRO A 122 -13.83 18.20 9.58
N THR A 123 -12.68 17.56 9.32
CA THR A 123 -11.37 18.20 9.25
C THR A 123 -10.53 17.58 8.14
N ASN A 124 -9.40 18.21 7.81
CA ASN A 124 -8.37 17.55 7.02
C ASN A 124 -7.93 16.23 7.68
N VAL A 125 -7.54 15.27 6.85
CA VAL A 125 -6.88 14.04 7.28
C VAL A 125 -5.42 14.06 6.83
N GLU A 126 -4.56 13.30 7.50
CA GLU A 126 -3.20 13.07 7.00
C GLU A 126 -3.20 11.78 6.15
N LEU A 127 -2.81 11.90 4.88
CA LEU A 127 -2.71 10.77 3.95
C LEU A 127 -1.24 10.47 3.69
N ILE A 128 -0.78 9.34 4.20
CA ILE A 128 0.62 8.93 4.16
C ILE A 128 0.74 7.69 3.28
N GLN A 129 1.61 7.74 2.27
CA GLN A 129 1.94 6.57 1.48
C GLN A 129 2.55 5.49 2.38
N ASN A 130 1.99 4.28 2.34
CA ASN A 130 2.50 3.17 3.12
C ASN A 130 3.25 2.18 2.22
N ASP A 131 4.46 2.54 1.82
CA ASP A 131 5.35 1.66 1.03
C ASP A 131 6.04 0.58 1.87
N TYR A 132 5.94 0.68 3.20
CA TYR A 132 6.50 -0.29 4.13
C TYR A 132 5.38 -1.19 4.65
N PHE A 133 5.14 -2.31 3.97
CA PHE A 133 4.48 -3.44 4.62
C PHE A 133 5.52 -4.14 5.47
N VAL A 134 5.37 -4.02 6.80
CA VAL A 134 6.08 -4.90 7.71
C VAL A 134 5.54 -6.30 7.45
N LEU A 135 6.35 -7.13 6.79
CA LEU A 135 6.18 -8.57 6.83
C LEU A 135 6.43 -8.99 8.28
N GLU A 136 5.40 -9.00 9.13
CA GLU A 136 5.49 -9.71 10.40
C GLU A 136 5.49 -11.21 10.13
N SER A 137 6.65 -11.70 9.71
CA SER A 137 7.07 -13.08 9.90
C SER A 137 8.59 -13.16 10.02
N SER A 138 9.21 -12.28 10.80
CA SER A 138 10.56 -12.54 11.29
C SER A 138 10.42 -13.12 12.69
N THR A 139 10.51 -14.44 12.79
CA THR A 139 10.84 -15.11 14.05
C THR A 139 11.99 -14.36 14.71
N THR A 140 11.73 -13.85 15.91
CA THR A 140 12.69 -13.10 16.71
C THR A 140 13.98 -13.88 16.87
N THR A 141 15.04 -13.43 16.20
CA THR A 141 16.40 -13.69 16.67
C THR A 141 17.00 -12.32 16.98
N THR A 142 17.32 -12.11 18.25
CA THR A 142 17.84 -10.89 18.86
C THR A 142 18.96 -10.27 18.02
N ILE A 143 18.70 -9.12 17.38
CA ILE A 143 19.73 -8.29 16.74
C ILE A 143 19.78 -6.95 17.49
N LEU A 144 21.00 -6.54 17.87
CA LEU A 144 21.27 -5.36 18.71
C LEU A 144 20.72 -4.05 18.09
N PRO A 145 20.19 -3.13 18.91
CA PRO A 145 19.45 -1.93 18.45
C PRO A 145 20.28 -0.92 17.62
N ARG A 146 21.61 -1.03 17.62
CA ARG A 146 22.51 -0.14 16.85
C ARG A 146 22.53 -0.44 15.35
N VAL A 147 22.16 -1.66 14.97
CA VAL A 147 22.16 -2.11 13.58
C VAL A 147 20.95 -1.49 12.85
N THR A 148 19.77 -1.50 13.47
CA THR A 148 18.49 -1.05 12.88
C THR A 148 18.44 0.44 12.50
N SER A 149 19.09 1.33 13.25
CA SER A 149 19.07 2.78 12.96
C SER A 149 19.98 3.17 11.78
N ALA A 150 21.10 2.49 11.60
CA ALA A 150 22.01 2.75 10.47
C ALA A 150 21.36 2.31 9.14
N TYR A 151 20.66 1.17 9.13
CA TYR A 151 20.00 0.68 7.92
C TYR A 151 18.79 1.52 7.50
N SER A 152 17.97 1.97 8.46
CA SER A 152 16.83 2.84 8.15
C SER A 152 17.27 4.21 7.60
N ALA A 153 18.37 4.77 8.12
CA ALA A 153 18.94 6.01 7.58
C ALA A 153 19.56 5.83 6.17
N ILE A 154 20.21 4.69 5.92
CA ILE A 154 20.78 4.39 4.60
C ILE A 154 19.65 4.18 3.59
N LEU A 155 18.65 3.35 3.92
CA LEU A 155 17.47 3.11 3.08
C LEU A 155 16.70 4.39 2.76
N SER A 156 16.49 5.27 3.76
CA SER A 156 15.83 6.56 3.52
C SER A 156 16.67 7.50 2.65
N SER A 157 17.99 7.50 2.80
CA SER A 157 18.88 8.31 1.94
C SER A 157 18.89 7.82 0.48
N TYR A 158 18.73 6.52 0.27
CA TYR A 158 18.62 5.94 -1.07
C TYR A 158 17.23 6.16 -1.68
N SER A 159 16.14 5.99 -0.92
CA SER A 159 14.78 6.30 -1.40
C SER A 159 14.55 7.80 -1.64
N LEU A 160 15.29 8.68 -0.97
CA LEU A 160 15.27 10.12 -1.27
C LEU A 160 16.06 10.48 -2.53
N LYS A 161 17.10 9.71 -2.87
CA LYS A 161 17.91 9.92 -4.09
C LYS A 161 17.28 9.33 -5.34
N PHE A 162 16.54 8.23 -5.20
CA PHE A 162 15.84 7.58 -6.29
C PHE A 162 14.35 7.75 -6.02
N SER A 163 13.64 8.51 -6.86
CA SER A 163 12.19 8.73 -6.76
C SER A 163 11.38 7.47 -7.11
N ARG A 164 11.87 6.29 -6.72
CA ARG A 164 11.45 4.95 -7.14
C ARG A 164 11.70 3.93 -6.00
N PRO A 165 10.87 2.88 -5.89
CA PRO A 165 11.06 1.83 -4.90
C PRO A 165 12.31 1.00 -5.19
N ILE A 166 13.08 0.69 -4.14
CA ILE A 166 14.29 -0.14 -4.19
C ILE A 166 14.03 -1.39 -3.35
N ILE A 167 14.37 -2.56 -3.89
CA ILE A 167 14.36 -3.82 -3.13
C ILE A 167 15.81 -4.14 -2.76
N ILE A 168 16.08 -4.22 -1.45
CA ILE A 168 17.40 -4.60 -0.93
C ILE A 168 17.30 -5.97 -0.28
N ILE A 169 18.03 -6.94 -0.81
CA ILE A 169 18.17 -8.27 -0.21
C ILE A 169 19.43 -8.27 0.66
N ILE A 170 19.24 -8.42 1.97
CA ILE A 170 20.33 -8.45 2.95
C ILE A 170 20.52 -9.90 3.41
N ASN A 171 21.69 -10.47 3.10
CA ASN A 171 22.09 -11.76 3.65
C ASN A 171 22.96 -11.54 4.89
N THR A 172 22.58 -12.17 6.00
CA THR A 172 23.36 -12.14 7.24
C THR A 172 24.11 -13.45 7.38
N ILE A 173 25.44 -13.40 7.38
CA ILE A 173 26.30 -14.56 7.68
C ILE A 173 26.90 -14.34 9.08
N LYS A 174 27.19 -15.42 9.79
CA LYS A 174 27.58 -15.48 11.21
C LYS A 174 28.74 -14.56 11.66
N ILE A 175 29.44 -13.88 10.74
CA ILE A 175 30.61 -13.03 11.00
C ILE A 175 30.47 -11.64 10.31
N GLY A 176 29.35 -11.34 9.65
CA GLY A 176 29.14 -10.04 9.00
C GLY A 176 27.90 -9.99 8.09
N ILE A 177 27.45 -8.78 7.81
CA ILE A 177 26.37 -8.51 6.84
C ILE A 177 27.02 -8.23 5.49
N THR A 178 26.58 -8.95 4.45
CA THR A 178 26.99 -8.69 3.07
C THR A 178 25.75 -8.23 2.31
N ILE A 179 25.81 -7.03 1.72
CA ILE A 179 24.81 -6.61 0.73
C ILE A 179 25.12 -7.38 -0.54
N THR A 180 24.28 -8.35 -0.89
CA THR A 180 24.53 -9.23 -2.03
C THR A 180 24.00 -8.63 -3.33
N MET A 181 22.93 -7.83 -3.29
CA MET A 181 22.36 -7.20 -4.48
C MET A 181 21.49 -5.98 -4.13
N ILE A 182 21.51 -4.99 -5.03
CA ILE A 182 20.57 -3.87 -5.08
C ILE A 182 19.86 -3.99 -6.43
N PHE A 183 18.54 -4.14 -6.44
CA PHE A 183 17.75 -4.15 -7.66
C PHE A 183 16.97 -2.85 -7.81
N PHE A 184 16.96 -2.30 -9.01
CA PHE A 184 15.90 -1.41 -9.44
C PHE A 184 14.73 -2.28 -9.92
N ALA A 185 13.48 -1.88 -9.62
CA ALA A 185 12.29 -2.68 -9.94
C ALA A 185 12.16 -3.03 -11.45
N ASP A 186 12.89 -2.33 -12.31
CA ASP A 186 12.87 -2.47 -13.77
C ASP A 186 13.86 -3.56 -14.28
N ASP A 187 14.75 -4.10 -13.43
CA ASP A 187 15.81 -5.06 -13.82
C ASP A 187 15.39 -6.54 -13.68
N LEU A 188 14.15 -6.84 -13.30
CA LEU A 188 13.63 -8.21 -13.23
C LEU A 188 13.10 -8.67 -14.60
N PHE A 189 14.00 -8.83 -15.58
CA PHE A 189 13.70 -9.59 -16.80
C PHE A 189 14.06 -11.08 -16.61
N GLU A 190 13.06 -11.93 -16.85
CA GLU A 190 13.09 -13.38 -17.13
C GLU A 190 14.26 -14.21 -16.56
N TYR A 191 13.99 -14.98 -15.50
CA TYR A 191 14.69 -16.26 -15.31
C TYR A 191 14.05 -17.28 -16.27
N GLY A 192 14.40 -17.19 -17.55
CA GLY A 192 14.05 -18.21 -18.54
C GLY A 192 14.79 -19.51 -18.25
N ASP A 193 14.07 -20.63 -18.21
CA ASP A 193 14.64 -21.97 -18.06
C ASP A 193 15.74 -22.21 -19.11
N ILE A 194 16.97 -22.46 -18.64
CA ILE A 194 18.07 -22.90 -19.50
C ILE A 194 17.90 -24.42 -19.70
N PRO A 195 17.71 -24.91 -20.94
CA PRO A 195 17.60 -26.34 -21.18
C PRO A 195 18.97 -27.00 -20.94
N LEU A 196 18.98 -28.07 -20.15
CA LEU A 196 20.14 -28.94 -20.01
C LEU A 196 20.39 -29.68 -21.34
N SER A 197 21.36 -29.22 -22.13
CA SER A 197 21.89 -30.04 -23.22
C SER A 197 22.85 -31.07 -22.65
N HIS A 198 22.52 -32.34 -22.84
CA HIS A 198 23.45 -33.45 -22.68
C HIS A 198 24.67 -33.30 -23.61
N ASN A 199 25.84 -33.58 -23.06
CA ASN A 199 26.90 -34.37 -23.69
C ASN A 199 27.69 -35.10 -22.60
#